data_AF-A0A4P9WXC2-F1
#
_entry.id   AF-A0A4P9WXC2-F1
#
_cell.length_a   1.000
_cell.length_b   1.000
_cell.length_c   1.000
_cell.angle_alpha   90.00
_cell.angle_beta   90.00
_cell.angle_gamma   90.00
#
_symmetry.space_group_name_H-M   'P 1'
#
loop_
_entity.id
_entity.type
_entity.pdbx_description
1 polymer ?
#
loop_
_entity_poly.entity_id
_entity_poly.type
_entity_poly.pdbx_seq_one_letter_code
_entity_poly.pdbx_strand_id
1 'polypeptide(L)'
;RISVAELKQKASNPAVVEWVDTTARDPLFLAEIKALPNTVPVPSHWSQKRKYLQNKRGQEKAPFELPEFIRATGIMDLRETGTHPADMDGPSLAQQARSRMRPKMGGMDIDYQKLHDAFFRWQTKPELSIHGDLYYEGKENVTRIRQKDPGHLSDALRHALNIPPHAPPPWLINMQRFGPPPSYPLLKIPGLNAPIPEGAQWGYHPGGWGRPPLDESNRPL
;
A
#
# COMPACT_ATOMS: atom_id res chain seq x y z
N ARG A 1 10.34 -37.83 -20.04
CA ARG A 1 10.03 -36.62 -19.24
C ARG A 1 8.83 -36.96 -18.37
N ILE A 2 8.92 -36.73 -17.07
CA ILE A 2 7.83 -36.96 -16.12
C ILE A 2 6.70 -35.95 -16.40
N SER A 3 5.44 -36.35 -16.24
CA SER A 3 4.33 -35.39 -16.38
C SER A 3 4.26 -34.45 -15.16
N VAL A 4 3.64 -33.27 -15.31
CA VAL A 4 3.47 -32.33 -14.19
C VAL A 4 2.67 -32.99 -13.05
N ALA A 5 1.65 -33.78 -13.40
CA ALA A 5 0.81 -34.48 -12.42
C ALA A 5 1.61 -35.53 -11.63
N GLU A 6 2.42 -36.33 -12.31
CA GLU A 6 3.30 -37.33 -11.67
C GLU A 6 4.37 -36.65 -10.80
N LEU A 7 4.94 -35.53 -11.26
CA LEU A 7 5.93 -34.78 -10.47
C LEU A 7 5.31 -34.22 -9.19
N LYS A 8 4.08 -33.67 -9.28
CA LYS A 8 3.33 -33.21 -8.11
C LYS A 8 2.99 -34.34 -7.14
N GLN A 9 2.68 -35.54 -7.63
CA GLN A 9 2.43 -36.70 -6.77
C GLN A 9 3.67 -37.14 -5.98
N LYS A 10 4.86 -36.96 -6.55
CA LYS A 10 6.13 -37.35 -5.92
C LYS A 10 6.76 -36.26 -5.06
N ALA A 11 6.47 -34.99 -5.33
CA ALA A 11 7.03 -33.86 -4.60
C ALA A 11 6.46 -33.76 -3.18
N SER A 12 7.31 -33.44 -2.21
CA SER A 12 6.89 -33.20 -0.81
C SER A 12 5.98 -31.98 -0.68
N ASN A 13 6.26 -30.92 -1.45
CA ASN A 13 5.40 -29.73 -1.58
C ASN A 13 4.97 -29.54 -3.04
N PRO A 14 3.79 -30.05 -3.46
CA PRO A 14 3.35 -29.96 -4.85
C PRO A 14 3.00 -28.54 -5.32
N ALA A 15 2.86 -27.57 -4.41
CA ALA A 15 2.52 -26.20 -4.75
C ALA A 15 3.68 -25.45 -5.44
N VAL A 16 4.93 -25.84 -5.18
CA VAL A 16 6.12 -25.19 -5.79
C VAL A 16 6.45 -25.71 -7.18
N VAL A 17 5.79 -26.80 -7.61
CA VAL A 17 6.04 -27.43 -8.91
C VAL A 17 5.34 -26.64 -10.02
N GLU A 18 6.15 -26.13 -10.95
CA GLU A 18 5.70 -25.44 -12.15
C GLU A 18 5.74 -26.34 -13.37
N TRP A 19 5.03 -25.95 -14.43
CA TRP A 19 4.97 -26.72 -15.67
C TRP A 19 6.33 -26.87 -16.36
N VAL A 20 7.22 -25.87 -16.21
CA VAL A 20 8.58 -25.85 -16.76
C VAL A 20 9.50 -26.90 -16.14
N ASP A 21 9.22 -27.31 -14.90
CA ASP A 21 10.11 -28.17 -14.11
C ASP A 21 10.25 -29.58 -14.71
N THR A 22 9.25 -30.03 -15.46
CA THR A 22 9.26 -31.31 -16.20
C THR A 22 10.35 -31.39 -17.27
N THR A 23 10.89 -30.26 -17.69
CA THR A 23 11.94 -30.16 -18.71
C THR A 23 13.35 -30.06 -18.13
N ALA A 24 13.49 -29.98 -16.80
CA ALA A 24 14.78 -29.96 -16.12
C ALA A 24 15.55 -31.27 -16.34
N ARG A 25 16.88 -31.21 -16.18
CA ARG A 25 17.75 -32.39 -16.25
C ARG A 25 17.40 -33.42 -15.17
N ASP A 26 17.09 -32.94 -13.97
CA ASP A 26 16.57 -33.73 -12.85
C ASP A 26 15.38 -33.01 -12.21
N PRO A 27 14.14 -33.36 -12.62
CA PRO A 27 12.92 -32.72 -12.11
C PRO A 27 12.64 -33.02 -10.63
N LEU A 28 13.03 -34.20 -10.13
CA LEU A 28 12.75 -34.60 -8.74
C LEU A 28 13.64 -33.82 -7.78
N PHE A 29 14.95 -33.78 -8.07
CA PHE A 29 15.90 -33.02 -7.27
C PHE A 29 15.61 -31.51 -7.29
N LEU A 30 15.21 -30.97 -8.45
CA LEU A 30 14.81 -29.57 -8.56
C LEU A 30 13.57 -29.26 -7.69
N ALA A 31 12.58 -30.15 -7.66
CA ALA A 31 11.41 -29.99 -6.81
C ALA A 31 11.78 -30.03 -5.32
N GLU A 32 12.73 -30.88 -4.92
CA GLU A 32 13.25 -30.93 -3.54
C GLU A 32 13.94 -29.61 -3.16
N ILE A 33 14.82 -29.07 -4.01
CA ILE A 33 15.48 -27.78 -3.74
C ILE A 33 14.46 -26.65 -3.63
N LYS A 34 13.49 -26.59 -4.54
CA LYS A 34 12.43 -25.57 -4.49
C LYS A 34 11.56 -25.67 -3.22
N ALA A 35 11.45 -26.86 -2.64
CA ALA A 35 10.67 -27.10 -1.43
C ALA A 35 11.45 -26.83 -0.13
N LEU A 36 12.76 -26.54 -0.20
CA LEU A 36 13.57 -26.25 0.98
C LEU A 36 13.09 -24.97 1.68
N PRO A 37 13.14 -24.94 3.03
CA PRO A 37 12.75 -23.76 3.80
C PRO A 37 13.70 -22.59 3.52
N ASN A 38 13.14 -21.38 3.47
CA ASN A 38 13.86 -20.12 3.23
C ASN A 38 14.57 -20.03 1.87
N THR A 39 14.27 -20.92 0.93
CA THR A 39 14.71 -20.77 -0.46
C THR A 39 13.91 -19.68 -1.16
N VAL A 40 14.62 -18.77 -1.82
CA VAL A 40 14.01 -17.70 -2.62
C VAL A 40 13.87 -18.19 -4.07
N PRO A 41 12.67 -18.14 -4.67
CA PRO A 41 12.44 -18.61 -6.02
C PRO A 41 13.16 -17.73 -7.05
N VAL A 42 13.42 -18.31 -8.23
CA VAL A 42 13.98 -17.55 -9.36
C VAL A 42 12.98 -16.47 -9.80
N PRO A 43 13.40 -15.21 -10.02
CA PRO A 43 12.51 -14.15 -10.47
C PRO A 43 11.77 -14.49 -11.77
N SER A 44 10.45 -14.30 -11.80
CA SER A 44 9.56 -14.70 -12.91
C SER A 44 9.87 -14.07 -14.28
N HIS A 45 10.72 -13.05 -14.35
CA HIS A 45 11.10 -12.39 -15.60
C HIS A 45 12.10 -13.19 -16.45
N TRP A 46 12.67 -14.29 -15.94
CA TRP A 46 13.65 -15.11 -16.65
C TRP A 46 13.12 -15.68 -17.99
N SER A 47 11.83 -15.98 -18.07
CA SER A 47 11.17 -16.54 -19.25
C SER A 47 10.59 -15.48 -20.18
N GLN A 48 10.73 -14.20 -19.85
CA GLN A 48 10.20 -13.10 -20.64
C GLN A 48 11.16 -12.71 -21.75
N LYS A 49 10.62 -12.41 -22.94
CA LYS A 49 11.43 -11.94 -24.09
C LYS A 49 11.93 -10.50 -23.93
N ARG A 50 11.25 -9.71 -23.08
CA ARG A 50 11.56 -8.30 -22.86
C ARG A 50 12.70 -8.18 -21.86
N LYS A 51 13.54 -7.16 -22.02
CA LYS A 51 14.56 -6.84 -21.02
C LYS A 51 13.86 -6.37 -19.74
N TYR A 52 14.42 -6.75 -18.59
CA TYR A 52 13.91 -6.36 -17.29
C TYR A 52 13.71 -4.82 -17.20
N LEU A 53 12.56 -4.37 -16.68
CA LEU A 53 12.10 -2.97 -16.54
C LEU A 53 11.76 -2.22 -17.84
N GLN A 54 11.71 -2.90 -19.00
CA GLN A 54 11.44 -2.21 -20.26
C GLN A 54 10.01 -1.67 -20.37
N ASN A 55 9.03 -2.21 -19.66
CA ASN A 55 7.63 -1.74 -19.73
C ASN A 55 7.43 -0.41 -19.01
N LYS A 56 8.31 -0.08 -18.05
CA LYS A 56 8.29 1.21 -17.33
C LYS A 56 8.69 2.42 -18.17
N ARG A 57 9.18 2.25 -19.40
CA ARG A 57 9.64 3.37 -20.24
C ARG A 57 8.58 4.42 -20.56
N GLY A 58 7.30 4.04 -20.57
CA GLY A 58 6.17 4.95 -20.81
C GLY A 58 5.50 5.48 -19.54
N GLN A 59 5.96 5.07 -18.36
CA GLN A 59 5.41 5.50 -17.08
C GLN A 59 6.25 6.63 -16.53
N GLU A 60 5.61 7.76 -16.26
CA GLU A 60 6.26 8.87 -15.55
C GLU A 60 6.46 8.46 -14.09
N LYS A 61 7.73 8.43 -13.68
CA LYS A 61 8.09 8.16 -12.29
C LYS A 61 8.09 9.47 -11.53
N ALA A 62 7.36 9.52 -10.42
CA ALA A 62 7.44 10.66 -9.50
C ALA A 62 8.90 10.94 -9.09
N PRO A 63 9.27 12.21 -8.88
CA PRO A 63 10.59 12.57 -8.39
C PRO A 63 10.85 11.97 -7.01
N PHE A 64 12.11 11.96 -6.60
CA PHE A 64 12.48 11.41 -5.29
C PHE A 64 11.87 12.26 -4.17
N GLU A 65 11.06 11.61 -3.33
CA GLU A 65 10.47 12.24 -2.17
C GLU A 65 11.39 12.07 -0.95
N LEU A 66 11.79 13.18 -0.32
CA LEU A 66 12.62 13.13 0.88
C LEU A 66 11.82 12.56 2.06
N PRO A 67 12.45 11.73 2.92
CA PRO A 67 11.87 11.33 4.19
C PRO A 67 11.43 12.56 5.01
N GLU A 68 10.34 12.40 5.74
CA GLU A 68 9.68 13.50 6.46
C GLU A 68 10.64 14.27 7.39
N PHE A 69 11.48 13.56 8.14
CA PHE A 69 12.45 14.18 9.06
C PHE A 69 13.52 15.01 8.33
N ILE A 70 13.88 14.65 7.09
CA ILE A 70 14.79 15.46 6.25
C ILE A 70 14.03 16.63 5.64
N ARG A 71 12.80 16.42 5.17
CA ARG A 71 11.96 17.49 4.61
C ARG A 71 11.72 18.60 5.64
N ALA A 72 11.49 18.25 6.90
CA ALA A 72 11.30 19.19 8.00
C ALA A 72 12.51 20.12 8.24
N THR A 73 13.70 19.76 7.74
CA THR A 73 14.86 20.68 7.79
C THR A 73 14.66 21.93 6.94
N GLY A 74 13.75 21.91 5.96
CA GLY A 74 13.53 23.01 5.01
C GLY A 74 14.56 23.05 3.86
N ILE A 75 15.38 22.00 3.73
CA ILE A 75 16.43 21.93 2.68
C ILE A 75 15.85 21.97 1.26
N MET A 76 14.64 21.46 1.05
CA MET A 76 13.99 21.47 -0.27
C MET A 76 13.74 22.91 -0.71
N ASP A 77 13.04 23.69 0.11
CA ASP A 77 12.69 25.09 -0.17
C ASP A 77 13.95 25.97 -0.35
N LEU A 78 14.99 25.75 0.46
CA LEU A 78 16.25 26.48 0.35
C LEU A 78 17.01 26.16 -0.94
N ARG A 79 16.96 24.91 -1.39
CA ARG A 79 17.56 24.52 -2.66
C ARG A 79 16.75 25.01 -3.84
N GLU A 80 15.43 24.97 -3.77
CA GLU A 80 14.54 25.53 -4.80
C GLU A 80 14.81 27.02 -4.97
N THR A 81 14.78 27.80 -3.89
CA THR A 81 15.08 29.25 -3.93
C THR A 81 16.50 29.58 -4.40
N GLY A 82 17.50 28.77 -4.06
CA GLY A 82 18.89 28.94 -4.53
C GLY A 82 19.16 28.45 -5.97
N THR A 83 18.33 27.54 -6.49
CA THR A 83 18.50 26.88 -7.81
C THR A 83 17.58 27.47 -8.88
N HIS A 84 16.42 28.02 -8.51
CA HIS A 84 15.49 28.70 -9.41
C HIS A 84 16.03 29.92 -10.19
N PRO A 85 17.21 30.51 -9.91
CA PRO A 85 17.85 31.40 -10.87
C PRO A 85 18.30 30.71 -12.18
N ALA A 86 18.24 29.38 -12.30
CA ALA A 86 18.75 28.64 -13.46
C ALA A 86 17.69 28.26 -14.51
N ASP A 87 16.41 28.14 -14.13
CA ASP A 87 15.39 27.46 -14.96
C ASP A 87 14.39 28.39 -15.67
N MET A 88 14.46 29.72 -15.47
CA MET A 88 13.57 30.71 -16.11
C MET A 88 14.35 31.91 -16.70
N ASP A 89 15.37 31.61 -17.51
CA ASP A 89 16.46 32.50 -17.96
C ASP A 89 17.62 32.53 -16.95
N GLY A 90 18.52 31.56 -17.09
CA GLY A 90 19.77 31.50 -16.33
C GLY A 90 20.54 32.83 -16.36
N PRO A 91 21.32 33.16 -15.32
CA PRO A 91 22.13 34.36 -15.31
C PRO A 91 23.04 34.37 -16.54
N SER A 92 23.14 35.52 -17.21
CA SER A 92 23.98 35.65 -18.41
C SER A 92 25.41 35.15 -18.15
N LEU A 93 26.09 34.63 -19.18
CA LEU A 93 27.48 34.14 -19.07
C LEU A 93 28.43 35.17 -18.40
N ALA A 94 28.17 36.47 -18.62
CA ALA A 94 28.89 37.57 -17.98
C ALA A 94 28.61 37.67 -16.46
N GLN A 95 27.36 37.48 -16.02
CA GLN A 95 27.01 37.41 -14.60
C GLN A 95 27.61 36.17 -13.92
N GLN A 96 27.64 35.03 -14.62
CA GLN A 96 28.27 33.80 -14.12
C GLN A 96 29.80 33.94 -13.99
N ALA A 97 30.46 34.60 -14.95
CA ALA A 97 31.90 34.89 -14.85
C ALA A 97 32.21 35.83 -13.68
N ARG A 98 31.38 36.86 -13.44
CA ARG A 98 31.52 37.77 -12.30
C ARG A 98 31.26 37.10 -10.96
N SER A 99 30.24 36.25 -10.85
CA SER A 99 29.94 35.52 -9.61
C SER A 99 31.02 34.48 -9.28
N ARG A 100 31.68 33.91 -10.29
CA ARG A 100 32.86 33.05 -10.09
C ARG A 100 34.07 33.82 -9.56
N MET A 101 34.28 35.06 -10.00
CA MET A 101 35.37 35.92 -9.51
C MET A 101 35.08 36.51 -8.12
N ARG A 102 33.80 36.76 -7.80
CA ARG A 102 33.37 37.33 -6.51
C ARG A 102 32.16 36.54 -5.99
N PRO A 103 32.38 35.39 -5.33
CA PRO A 103 31.30 34.56 -4.83
C PRO A 103 30.54 35.28 -3.71
N LYS A 104 29.21 35.22 -3.77
CA LYS A 104 28.35 35.59 -2.65
C LYS A 104 28.28 34.39 -1.70
N MET A 105 29.02 34.45 -0.59
CA MET A 105 29.01 33.42 0.45
C MET A 105 27.69 33.49 1.24
N GLY A 106 27.17 32.34 1.70
CA GLY A 106 25.97 32.27 2.56
C GLY A 106 24.62 32.05 1.85
N GLY A 107 24.62 31.55 0.61
CA GLY A 107 23.37 31.31 -0.15
C GLY A 107 22.48 30.17 0.39
N MET A 108 23.03 29.27 1.22
CA MET A 108 22.29 28.24 1.94
C MET A 108 22.87 28.12 3.34
N ASP A 109 22.32 28.88 4.29
CA ASP A 109 22.68 28.75 5.69
C ASP A 109 21.60 27.94 6.40
N ILE A 110 21.96 26.75 6.86
CA ILE A 110 21.07 25.85 7.61
C ILE A 110 21.72 25.63 8.96
N ASP A 111 20.95 25.88 10.02
CA ASP A 111 21.38 25.64 11.38
C ASP A 111 21.84 24.18 11.54
N TYR A 112 23.10 24.04 11.94
CA TYR A 112 23.72 22.75 12.21
C TYR A 112 22.94 21.95 13.26
N GLN A 113 22.38 22.64 14.27
CA GLN A 113 21.62 21.98 15.32
C GLN A 113 20.33 21.35 14.76
N LYS A 114 19.70 22.00 13.78
CA LYS A 114 18.51 21.48 13.09
C LYS A 114 18.83 20.22 12.30
N LEU A 115 19.97 20.18 11.62
CA LEU A 115 20.43 18.99 10.90
C LEU A 115 20.77 17.86 11.87
N HIS A 116 21.50 18.17 12.94
CA HIS A 116 21.82 17.20 13.97
C HIS A 116 20.54 16.57 14.55
N ASP A 117 19.58 17.39 14.97
CA ASP A 117 18.34 16.90 15.57
C ASP A 117 17.50 16.07 14.57
N ALA A 118 17.50 16.42 13.28
CA ALA A 118 16.81 15.64 12.25
C ALA A 118 17.34 14.21 12.11
N PHE A 119 18.67 14.02 12.15
CA PHE A 119 19.29 12.70 12.01
C PHE A 119 19.41 11.90 13.30
N PHE A 120 19.45 12.56 14.47
CA PHE A 120 19.68 11.87 15.74
C PHE A 120 18.44 11.82 16.66
N ARG A 121 17.54 12.81 16.59
CA ARG A 121 16.32 12.85 17.43
C ARG A 121 15.07 12.41 16.68
N TRP A 122 14.92 12.87 15.43
CA TRP A 122 13.69 12.69 14.65
C TRP A 122 13.79 11.60 13.57
N GLN A 123 14.87 10.82 13.57
CA GLN A 123 15.07 9.76 12.58
C GLN A 123 13.99 8.69 12.71
N THR A 124 13.30 8.43 11.59
CA THR A 124 12.32 7.35 11.50
C THR A 124 12.87 6.19 10.68
N LYS A 125 12.58 4.96 11.12
CA LYS A 125 12.98 3.76 10.40
C LYS A 125 12.11 3.61 9.15
N PRO A 126 12.70 3.45 7.94
CA PRO A 126 11.92 3.27 6.73
C PRO A 126 11.21 1.91 6.71
N GLU A 127 10.20 1.76 5.85
CA GLU A 127 9.63 0.45 5.57
C GLU A 127 10.67 -0.44 4.90
N LEU A 128 10.95 -1.59 5.53
CA LEU A 128 11.88 -2.58 5.03
C LEU A 128 11.10 -3.81 4.52
N SER A 129 11.64 -4.43 3.47
CA SER A 129 11.18 -5.72 2.98
C SER A 129 11.81 -6.86 3.77
N ILE A 130 11.06 -7.95 3.92
CA ILE A 130 11.56 -9.19 4.54
C ILE A 130 12.42 -9.99 3.55
N HIS A 131 13.20 -10.94 4.06
CA HIS A 131 13.91 -11.89 3.20
C HIS A 131 12.93 -12.67 2.31
N GLY A 132 13.28 -12.88 1.04
CA GLY A 132 12.44 -13.53 0.04
C GLY A 132 11.45 -12.60 -0.67
N ASP A 133 11.30 -11.35 -0.23
CA ASP A 133 10.44 -10.37 -0.91
C ASP A 133 11.13 -9.76 -2.13
N LEU A 134 11.15 -10.50 -3.24
CA LEU A 134 11.77 -10.07 -4.49
C LEU A 134 11.02 -8.92 -5.16
N TYR A 135 11.77 -8.02 -5.77
CA TYR A 135 11.19 -6.97 -6.60
C TYR A 135 10.91 -7.49 -8.02
N TYR A 136 9.73 -7.18 -8.55
CA TYR A 136 9.33 -7.43 -9.93
C TYR A 136 8.70 -6.16 -10.51
N GLU A 137 8.66 -6.08 -11.84
CA GLU A 137 8.08 -4.93 -12.53
C GLU A 137 6.58 -4.81 -12.20
N GLY A 138 6.16 -3.65 -11.69
CA GLY A 138 4.79 -3.40 -11.25
C GLY A 138 4.52 -3.71 -9.78
N LYS A 139 5.52 -4.20 -9.01
CA LYS A 139 5.39 -4.46 -7.57
C LYS A 139 4.93 -3.22 -6.79
N GLU A 140 5.38 -2.04 -7.18
CA GLU A 140 4.97 -0.76 -6.57
C GLU A 140 3.49 -0.41 -6.77
N ASN A 141 2.86 -0.96 -7.82
CA ASN A 141 1.44 -0.71 -8.11
C ASN A 141 0.51 -1.66 -7.35
N VAL A 142 1.07 -2.67 -6.66
CA VAL A 142 0.28 -3.65 -5.91
C VAL A 142 -0.19 -3.01 -4.61
N THR A 143 -1.48 -2.67 -4.54
CA THR A 143 -2.09 -2.17 -3.31
C THR A 143 -2.18 -3.29 -2.27
N ARG A 144 -1.62 -3.06 -1.08
CA ARG A 144 -1.77 -3.98 0.05
C ARG A 144 -3.20 -3.92 0.59
N ILE A 145 -3.96 -5.01 0.46
CA ILE A 145 -5.36 -5.10 0.94
C ILE A 145 -5.46 -5.15 2.47
N ARG A 146 -4.33 -5.35 3.17
CA ARG A 146 -4.24 -5.67 4.60
C ARG A 146 -4.86 -4.64 5.56
N GLN A 147 -5.21 -3.44 5.10
CA GLN A 147 -5.75 -2.36 5.94
C GLN A 147 -7.28 -2.19 5.86
N LYS A 148 -8.01 -3.17 5.30
CA LYS A 148 -9.47 -3.08 5.14
C LYS A 148 -10.17 -4.19 5.93
N ASP A 149 -10.68 -3.82 7.10
CA ASP A 149 -11.42 -4.74 7.96
C ASP A 149 -12.94 -4.65 7.71
N PRO A 150 -13.66 -5.78 7.69
CA PRO A 150 -15.11 -5.78 7.53
C PRO A 150 -15.78 -5.03 8.70
N GLY A 151 -16.79 -4.23 8.37
CA GLY A 151 -17.51 -3.39 9.33
C GLY A 151 -16.94 -1.96 9.48
N HIS A 152 -15.71 -1.71 9.03
CA HIS A 152 -15.13 -0.37 9.01
C HIS A 152 -15.18 0.24 7.61
N LEU A 153 -15.79 1.41 7.48
CA LEU A 153 -15.85 2.18 6.23
C LEU A 153 -15.05 3.46 6.41
N SER A 154 -14.04 3.66 5.56
CA SER A 154 -13.27 4.90 5.52
C SER A 154 -14.13 6.08 5.10
N ASP A 155 -13.77 7.28 5.54
CA ASP A 155 -14.51 8.50 5.20
C ASP A 155 -14.57 8.70 3.68
N ALA A 156 -13.46 8.49 2.97
CA ALA A 156 -13.44 8.57 1.51
C ALA A 156 -14.47 7.64 0.85
N LEU A 157 -14.64 6.42 1.38
CA LEU A 157 -15.63 5.48 0.86
C LEU A 157 -17.06 5.87 1.25
N ARG A 158 -17.27 6.37 2.46
CA ARG A 158 -18.58 6.90 2.90
C ARG A 158 -19.06 8.04 1.99
N HIS A 159 -18.17 8.98 1.68
CA HIS A 159 -18.45 10.08 0.76
C HIS A 159 -18.73 9.58 -0.66
N ALA A 160 -17.91 8.65 -1.18
CA ALA A 160 -18.13 8.08 -2.51
C ALA A 160 -19.47 7.33 -2.64
N LEU A 161 -19.93 6.69 -1.56
CA LEU A 161 -21.21 6.01 -1.48
C LEU A 161 -22.37 6.93 -1.08
N ASN A 162 -22.12 8.23 -0.88
CA ASN A 162 -23.09 9.20 -0.37
C ASN A 162 -23.80 8.73 0.91
N ILE A 163 -23.06 8.09 1.83
CA ILE A 163 -23.56 7.68 3.15
C ILE A 163 -23.39 8.88 4.10
N PRO A 164 -24.48 9.47 4.61
CA PRO A 164 -24.38 10.58 5.56
C PRO A 164 -23.66 10.18 6.86
N PRO A 165 -23.10 11.16 7.60
CA PRO A 165 -22.61 10.92 8.95
C PRO A 165 -23.68 10.24 9.82
N HIS A 166 -23.28 9.26 10.62
CA HIS A 166 -24.17 8.48 11.51
C HIS A 166 -25.27 7.65 10.82
N ALA A 167 -25.34 7.63 9.49
CA ALA A 167 -26.24 6.75 8.76
C ALA A 167 -25.65 5.32 8.68
N PRO A 168 -26.52 4.29 8.69
CA PRO A 168 -26.07 2.93 8.47
C PRO A 168 -25.65 2.72 7.01
N PRO A 169 -24.85 1.69 6.72
CA PRO A 169 -24.65 1.25 5.36
C PRO A 169 -25.98 0.75 4.74
N PRO A 170 -26.19 0.93 3.43
CA PRO A 170 -27.49 0.65 2.78
C PRO A 170 -27.89 -0.83 2.82
N TRP A 171 -26.92 -1.74 2.96
CA TRP A 171 -27.17 -3.18 3.08
C TRP A 171 -27.61 -3.63 4.47
N LEU A 172 -27.63 -2.75 5.49
CA LEU A 172 -28.07 -3.11 6.85
C LEU A 172 -29.50 -3.68 6.84
N ILE A 173 -30.41 -3.09 6.07
CA ILE A 173 -31.82 -3.54 6.00
C ILE A 173 -31.91 -4.98 5.46
N ASN A 174 -31.05 -5.33 4.50
CA ASN A 174 -30.99 -6.69 3.97
C ASN A 174 -30.34 -7.65 4.98
N MET A 175 -29.33 -7.21 5.72
CA MET A 175 -28.74 -8.01 6.82
C MET A 175 -29.73 -8.25 7.97
N GLN A 176 -30.65 -7.31 8.24
CA GLN A 176 -31.74 -7.53 9.20
C GLN A 176 -32.76 -8.57 8.70
N ARG A 177 -32.94 -8.71 7.38
CA ARG A 177 -33.88 -9.67 6.77
C ARG A 177 -33.28 -11.07 6.62
N PHE A 178 -32.04 -11.14 6.15
CA PHE A 178 -31.38 -12.40 5.78
C PHE A 178 -30.36 -12.88 6.82
N GLY A 179 -30.02 -12.04 7.79
CA GLY A 179 -28.99 -12.30 8.79
C GLY A 179 -27.62 -11.73 8.40
N PRO A 180 -26.63 -11.84 9.31
CA PRO A 180 -25.26 -11.38 9.08
C PRO A 180 -24.55 -12.23 8.01
N PRO A 181 -23.45 -11.73 7.41
CA PRO A 181 -22.65 -12.48 6.45
C PRO A 181 -22.19 -13.85 6.99
N PRO A 182 -22.45 -14.97 6.28
CA PRO A 182 -22.10 -16.31 6.77
C PRO A 182 -20.60 -16.51 7.03
N SER A 183 -19.74 -15.84 6.27
CA SER A 183 -18.28 -15.90 6.42
C SER A 183 -17.77 -15.18 7.66
N TYR A 184 -18.60 -14.34 8.31
CA TYR A 184 -18.22 -13.54 9.46
C TYR A 184 -19.24 -13.68 10.61
N PRO A 185 -19.34 -14.87 11.24
CA PRO A 185 -20.36 -15.15 12.25
C PRO A 185 -20.24 -14.31 13.51
N LEU A 186 -19.02 -13.87 13.86
CA LEU A 186 -18.75 -13.07 15.07
C LEU A 186 -18.71 -11.55 14.79
N LEU A 187 -19.01 -11.13 13.56
CA LEU A 187 -18.98 -9.71 13.21
C LEU A 187 -20.09 -8.95 13.94
N LYS A 188 -19.69 -7.94 14.71
CA LYS A 188 -20.61 -7.02 15.38
C LYS A 188 -21.02 -5.92 14.40
N ILE A 189 -22.30 -5.89 14.09
CA ILE A 189 -22.96 -4.96 13.17
C ILE A 189 -23.91 -4.10 14.02
N PRO A 190 -23.61 -2.80 14.18
CA PRO A 190 -24.52 -1.87 14.83
C PRO A 190 -25.88 -1.88 14.15
N GLY A 191 -26.95 -1.89 14.94
CA GLY A 191 -28.32 -1.97 14.43
C GLY A 191 -28.80 -3.39 14.04
N LEU A 192 -28.01 -4.43 14.32
CA LEU A 192 -28.42 -5.83 14.16
C LEU A 192 -28.11 -6.65 15.43
N ASN A 193 -26.84 -6.88 15.73
CA ASN A 193 -26.36 -7.64 16.90
C ASN A 193 -25.48 -6.80 17.85
N ALA A 194 -25.38 -5.50 17.59
CA ALA A 194 -24.74 -4.51 18.45
C ALA A 194 -25.63 -3.25 18.52
N PRO A 195 -25.55 -2.47 19.62
CA PRO A 195 -26.32 -1.23 19.75
C PRO A 195 -25.97 -0.25 18.62
N ILE A 196 -26.94 0.59 18.26
CA ILE A 196 -26.72 1.68 17.31
C ILE A 196 -25.76 2.73 17.89
N PRO A 197 -25.02 3.48 17.05
CA PRO A 197 -24.16 4.57 17.51
C PRO A 197 -24.94 5.66 18.25
N GLU A 198 -24.30 6.37 19.16
CA GLU A 198 -24.92 7.51 19.85
C GLU A 198 -25.38 8.58 18.84
N GLY A 199 -26.61 9.08 19.00
CA GLY A 199 -27.25 10.03 18.09
C GLY A 199 -27.95 9.40 16.88
N ALA A 200 -27.82 8.08 16.66
CA ALA A 200 -28.58 7.37 15.64
C ALA A 200 -30.04 7.13 16.07
N GLN A 201 -30.95 7.05 15.09
CA GLN A 201 -32.36 6.78 15.33
C GLN A 201 -32.84 5.56 14.54
N TRP A 202 -33.73 4.78 15.16
CA TRP A 202 -34.43 3.69 14.49
C TRP A 202 -35.49 4.23 13.53
N GLY A 203 -35.76 3.49 12.45
CA GLY A 203 -36.79 3.82 11.47
C GLY A 203 -36.32 3.70 10.03
N TYR A 204 -37.29 3.82 9.11
CA TYR A 204 -37.08 3.76 7.66
C TYR A 204 -37.00 5.15 7.00
N HIS A 205 -36.81 6.21 7.79
CA HIS A 205 -36.56 7.55 7.29
C HIS A 205 -35.11 7.68 6.77
N PRO A 206 -34.77 8.70 5.95
CA PRO A 206 -33.40 8.91 5.51
C PRO A 206 -32.42 9.00 6.69
N GLY A 207 -31.42 8.12 6.72
CA GLY A 207 -30.44 8.01 7.82
C GLY A 207 -30.87 7.11 8.99
N GLY A 208 -32.10 6.58 8.97
CA GLY A 208 -32.62 5.68 9.99
C GLY A 208 -32.03 4.26 9.92
N TRP A 209 -31.95 3.61 11.08
CA TRP A 209 -31.29 2.31 11.26
C TRP A 209 -32.19 1.08 11.01
N GLY A 210 -33.34 1.28 10.38
CA GLY A 210 -34.28 0.20 10.07
C GLY A 210 -35.06 -0.24 11.31
N ARG A 211 -35.30 -1.55 11.44
CA ARG A 211 -36.17 -2.10 12.50
C ARG A 211 -35.39 -2.26 13.80
N PRO A 212 -35.90 -1.78 14.95
CA PRO A 212 -35.28 -2.04 16.24
C PRO A 212 -35.27 -3.56 16.55
N PRO A 213 -34.23 -4.05 17.24
CA PRO A 213 -34.16 -5.44 17.66
C PRO A 213 -35.35 -5.71 18.59
N LEU A 214 -36.08 -6.79 18.30
CA LEU A 214 -37.24 -7.20 19.09
C LEU A 214 -36.89 -8.44 19.92
N ASP A 215 -37.41 -8.48 21.14
CA ASP A 215 -37.41 -9.65 22.01
C ASP A 215 -38.34 -10.76 21.45
N GLU A 216 -38.28 -11.98 22.01
CA GLU A 216 -39.13 -13.12 21.61
C GLU A 216 -40.63 -12.82 21.69
N SER A 217 -41.00 -11.82 22.50
CA SER A 217 -42.38 -11.31 22.66
C SER A 217 -42.71 -10.11 21.75
N ASN A 218 -41.96 -9.85 20.68
CA ASN A 218 -42.16 -8.72 19.74
C ASN A 218 -42.10 -7.31 20.36
N ARG A 219 -41.50 -7.16 21.54
CA ARG A 219 -41.26 -5.87 22.18
C ARG A 219 -39.87 -5.35 21.80
N PRO A 220 -39.67 -4.04 21.56
CA PRO A 220 -38.34 -3.50 21.34
C PRO A 220 -37.46 -3.72 22.57
N LEU A 221 -36.25 -4.22 22.34
CA LEU A 221 -35.21 -4.38 23.36
C LEU A 221 -34.62 -3.03 23.79
#